data_AF-A0A644UVA9-F1
#
_entry.id   AF-A0A644UVA9-F1
#
_cell.length_a   1.000
_cell.length_b   1.000
_cell.length_c   1.000
_cell.angle_alpha   90.00
_cell.angle_beta   90.00
_cell.angle_gamma   90.00
#
_symmetry.space_group_name_H-M   'P 1'
#
loop_
_entity.id
_entity.type
_entity.pdbx_description
1 polymer ?
#
loop_
_entity_poly.entity_id
_entity_poly.type
_entity_poly.pdbx_seq_one_letter_code
_entity_poly.pdbx_strand_id
1 'polypeptide(L)'
;MEEKISIATCNGMSALGLIGRAACNDLVIENDNLISICITATVAENPEFNDIIKKYPIIAINGCSENCIDKILISKGFKSEKSMKIDKLVEEKDLKDLDPSRLDNKGEIVVKELKNLIKLELKEY
;
A
#
# COMPACT_ATOMS: atom_id res chain seq x y z
N MET A 1 -3.20 22.95 -8.34
CA MET A 1 -2.21 21.97 -7.85
C MET A 1 -3.00 20.73 -7.57
N GLU A 2 -2.73 19.62 -8.25
CA GLU A 2 -3.32 18.34 -7.86
C GLU A 2 -2.81 18.02 -6.44
N GLU A 3 -3.73 17.70 -5.54
CA GLU A 3 -3.41 17.42 -4.15
C GLU A 3 -2.64 16.12 -4.08
N LYS A 4 -1.45 16.12 -3.43
CA LYS A 4 -0.68 14.87 -3.29
C LYS A 4 -1.45 13.88 -2.42
N ILE A 5 -1.36 12.60 -2.75
CA ILE A 5 -1.98 11.51 -2.00
C ILE A 5 -0.87 10.60 -1.46
N SER A 6 -0.93 10.31 -0.16
CA SER A 6 -0.02 9.37 0.49
C SER A 6 -0.52 7.94 0.34
N ILE A 7 0.40 6.99 0.19
CA ILE A 7 0.08 5.56 0.18
C ILE A 7 0.96 4.85 1.21
N ALA A 8 0.33 4.17 2.17
CA ALA A 8 1.00 3.27 3.09
C ALA A 8 0.65 1.83 2.74
N THR A 9 1.66 0.98 2.60
CA THR A 9 1.50 -0.41 2.16
C THR A 9 2.05 -1.41 3.16
N CYS A 10 1.51 -2.63 3.12
CA CYS A 10 2.00 -3.76 3.89
C CYS A 10 3.47 -4.04 3.58
N ASN A 11 4.28 -4.10 4.63
CA ASN A 11 5.68 -4.49 4.55
C ASN A 11 5.94 -5.85 5.22
N GLY A 12 4.91 -6.66 5.41
CA GLY A 12 5.01 -7.96 6.08
C GLY A 12 5.97 -8.93 5.38
N MET A 13 6.33 -10.01 6.09
CA MET A 13 7.24 -11.06 5.61
C MET A 13 6.59 -12.05 4.63
N SER A 14 5.31 -11.90 4.33
CA SER A 14 4.62 -12.71 3.31
C SER A 14 4.83 -12.16 1.91
N ALA A 15 4.50 -12.96 0.90
CA ALA A 15 4.48 -12.52 -0.50
C ALA A 15 3.61 -11.27 -0.71
N LEU A 16 2.51 -11.14 0.05
CA LEU A 16 1.61 -9.99 -0.03
C LEU A 16 2.29 -8.68 0.42
N GLY A 17 3.20 -8.75 1.40
CA GLY A 17 4.01 -7.59 1.78
C GLY A 17 5.02 -7.20 0.70
N LEU A 18 5.62 -8.20 0.02
CA LEU A 18 6.51 -7.93 -1.11
C LEU A 18 5.76 -7.30 -2.30
N ILE A 19 4.61 -7.86 -2.67
CA ILE A 19 3.73 -7.35 -3.72
C ILE A 19 3.26 -5.92 -3.40
N GLY A 20 2.81 -5.68 -2.16
CA GLY A 20 2.36 -4.37 -1.71
C GLY A 20 3.45 -3.29 -1.85
N ARG A 21 4.70 -3.63 -1.49
CA ARG A 21 5.86 -2.74 -1.67
C ARG A 21 6.16 -2.46 -3.13
N ALA A 22 6.22 -3.50 -3.97
CA ALA A 22 6.53 -3.37 -5.38
C ALA A 22 5.49 -2.48 -6.09
N ALA A 23 4.20 -2.78 -5.90
CA ALA A 23 3.11 -2.01 -6.50
C ALA A 23 3.11 -0.54 -6.07
N CYS A 24 3.29 -0.27 -4.77
CA CYS A 24 3.31 1.10 -4.24
C CYS A 24 4.51 1.89 -4.78
N ASN A 25 5.70 1.29 -4.77
CA ASN A 25 6.90 1.95 -5.26
C ASN A 25 6.82 2.26 -6.76
N ASP A 26 6.35 1.31 -7.56
CA ASP A 26 6.11 1.54 -8.99
C ASP A 26 5.15 2.70 -9.23
N LEU A 27 4.04 2.76 -8.50
CA LEU A 27 3.05 3.83 -8.67
C LEU A 27 3.60 5.21 -8.36
N VAL A 28 4.43 5.33 -7.33
CA VAL A 28 5.09 6.59 -6.98
C VAL A 28 6.10 7.01 -8.05
N ILE A 29 6.78 6.06 -8.70
CA ILE A 29 7.65 6.33 -9.84
C ILE A 29 6.84 6.77 -11.07
N GLU A 30 5.66 6.18 -11.28
CA GLU A 30 4.78 6.45 -12.42
C GLU A 30 3.93 7.72 -12.25
N ASN A 31 3.78 8.26 -11.03
CA ASN A 31 2.87 9.35 -10.72
C ASN A 31 3.41 10.27 -9.61
N ASP A 32 3.82 11.49 -10.00
CA ASP A 32 4.41 12.51 -9.12
C ASP A 32 3.47 13.03 -8.01
N ASN A 33 2.16 12.79 -8.15
CA ASN A 33 1.16 13.15 -7.14
C ASN A 33 1.06 12.11 -6.02
N LEU A 34 1.70 10.96 -6.16
CA LEU A 34 1.74 9.95 -5.11
C LEU A 34 3.01 10.08 -4.27
N ILE A 35 2.88 9.80 -2.98
CA ILE A 35 4.03 9.68 -2.08
C ILE A 35 3.88 8.40 -1.26
N SER A 36 4.93 7.58 -1.23
CA SER A 36 4.94 6.38 -0.41
C SER A 36 5.31 6.73 1.04
N ILE A 37 4.60 6.12 1.97
CA ILE A 37 4.91 6.21 3.40
C ILE A 37 5.61 4.94 3.82
N CYS A 38 6.83 5.09 4.35
CA CYS A 38 7.50 4.00 5.05
C CYS A 38 6.81 3.79 6.41
N ILE A 39 5.82 2.90 6.44
CA ILE A 39 5.02 2.66 7.66
C ILE A 39 5.87 2.23 8.85
N THR A 40 6.97 1.50 8.62
CA THR A 40 7.91 1.09 9.67
C THR A 40 8.64 2.30 10.27
N ALA A 41 9.02 3.28 9.44
CA ALA A 41 9.62 4.53 9.91
C ALA A 41 8.60 5.39 10.67
N THR A 42 7.34 5.43 10.22
CA THR A 42 6.23 6.07 10.95
C THR A 42 6.04 5.46 12.34
N VAL A 43 6.07 4.13 12.46
CA VAL A 43 6.01 3.43 13.75
C VAL A 43 7.19 3.82 14.63
N ALA A 44 8.41 3.84 14.06
CA ALA A 44 9.65 4.25 14.71
C ALA A 44 9.78 5.77 14.94
N GLU A 45 8.69 6.52 14.76
CA GLU A 45 8.60 7.96 15.06
C GLU A 45 9.55 8.84 14.24
N ASN A 46 9.87 8.43 13.02
CA ASN A 46 10.61 9.27 12.09
C ASN A 46 9.83 10.57 11.79
N PRO A 47 10.41 11.77 12.05
CA PRO A 47 9.71 13.03 11.91
C PRO A 47 9.19 13.31 10.50
N GLU A 48 9.98 13.00 9.48
CA GLU A 48 9.64 13.26 8.07
C GLU A 48 8.36 12.52 7.67
N PHE A 49 8.29 11.21 7.93
CA PHE A 49 7.09 10.45 7.60
C PHE A 49 5.89 10.83 8.48
N ASN A 50 6.11 11.16 9.76
CA ASN A 50 5.05 11.63 10.65
C ASN A 50 4.45 12.98 10.24
N ASP A 51 5.23 13.83 9.57
CA ASP A 51 4.73 15.10 9.03
C ASP A 51 4.00 14.89 7.70
N ILE A 52 4.47 13.97 6.85
CA ILE A 52 3.79 13.66 5.59
C ILE A 52 2.38 13.08 5.84
N ILE A 53 2.22 12.14 6.78
CA ILE A 53 0.90 11.54 7.07
C ILE A 53 -0.14 12.54 7.59
N LYS A 54 0.29 13.69 8.12
CA LYS A 54 -0.58 14.79 8.56
C LYS A 54 -1.00 15.71 7.42
N LYS A 55 -0.20 15.76 6.36
CA LYS A 55 -0.29 16.78 5.32
C LYS A 55 -1.21 16.37 4.17
N TYR A 56 -1.31 15.08 3.90
CA TYR A 56 -1.97 14.56 2.71
C TYR A 56 -2.96 13.44 3.07
N PRO A 57 -4.06 13.29 2.32
CA PRO A 57 -4.91 12.12 2.42
C PRO A 57 -4.10 10.84 2.23
N ILE A 58 -4.49 9.76 2.92
CA ILE A 58 -3.73 8.51 2.92
C ILE A 58 -4.59 7.31 2.52
N ILE A 59 -4.09 6.54 1.56
CA ILE A 59 -4.64 5.24 1.19
C ILE A 59 -3.83 4.15 1.89
N ALA A 60 -4.53 3.24 2.56
CA ALA A 60 -3.95 2.08 3.20
C ALA A 60 -4.05 0.83 2.29
N ILE A 61 -2.94 0.12 2.14
CA ILE A 61 -2.87 -1.15 1.41
C ILE A 61 -2.46 -2.25 2.39
N ASN A 62 -3.43 -3.02 2.85
CA ASN A 62 -3.19 -4.13 3.75
C ASN A 62 -2.83 -5.39 3.00
N GLY A 63 -1.89 -6.17 3.53
CA GLY A 63 -1.50 -7.44 2.91
C GLY A 63 -2.57 -8.49 3.13
N CYS A 64 -3.11 -8.57 4.34
CA CYS A 64 -4.08 -9.57 4.73
C CYS A 64 -5.19 -8.99 5.63
N SER A 65 -6.13 -9.84 6.01
CA SER A 65 -7.26 -9.58 6.90
C SER A 65 -6.89 -8.95 8.25
N GLU A 66 -5.64 -9.06 8.69
CA GLU A 66 -5.14 -8.44 9.92
C GLU A 66 -5.13 -6.92 9.91
N ASN A 67 -5.20 -6.28 8.74
CA ASN A 67 -5.33 -4.83 8.61
C ASN A 67 -4.26 -4.03 9.38
N CYS A 68 -3.01 -4.50 9.40
CA CYS A 68 -1.94 -3.89 10.20
C CYS A 68 -1.71 -2.42 9.85
N ILE A 69 -1.85 -2.03 8.57
CA ILE A 69 -1.62 -0.64 8.15
C ILE A 69 -2.69 0.28 8.74
N ASP A 70 -3.96 -0.11 8.66
CA ASP A 70 -5.05 0.67 9.29
C ASP A 70 -4.86 0.79 10.79
N LYS A 71 -4.53 -0.32 11.47
CA LYS A 71 -4.28 -0.35 12.92
C LYS A 71 -3.13 0.59 13.31
N ILE A 72 -2.04 0.63 12.52
CA ILE A 72 -0.92 1.54 12.75
C ILE A 72 -1.33 3.00 12.53
N LEU A 73 -2.04 3.31 11.46
CA LEU A 73 -2.49 4.67 11.19
C LEU A 73 -3.40 5.17 12.32
N ILE A 74 -4.35 4.34 12.77
CA ILE A 74 -5.25 4.65 13.88
C ILE A 74 -4.47 4.88 15.18
N SER A 75 -3.46 4.07 15.49
CA SER A 75 -2.64 4.26 16.69
C SER A 75 -1.81 5.54 16.68
N LYS A 76 -1.55 6.09 15.48
CA LYS A 76 -0.92 7.40 15.29
C LYS A 76 -1.92 8.55 15.21
N GLY A 77 -3.23 8.28 15.32
CA GLY A 77 -4.29 9.29 15.30
C GLY A 77 -4.80 9.64 13.90
N PHE A 78 -4.52 8.81 12.90
CA PHE A 78 -4.94 9.01 11.51
C PHE A 78 -5.90 7.92 11.05
N LYS A 79 -6.79 8.28 10.13
CA LYS A 79 -7.64 7.32 9.44
C LYS A 79 -7.30 7.39 7.96
N SER A 80 -7.21 6.22 7.32
CA SER A 80 -7.10 6.17 5.88
C SER A 80 -8.41 6.58 5.23
N GLU A 81 -8.28 7.31 4.13
CA GLU A 81 -9.36 7.66 3.23
C GLU A 81 -10.00 6.41 2.60
N LYS A 82 -9.14 5.55 2.06
CA LYS A 82 -9.50 4.26 1.47
C LYS A 82 -8.58 3.18 2.02
N SER A 83 -9.10 1.98 2.19
CA SER A 83 -8.35 0.81 2.64
C SER A 83 -8.64 -0.38 1.73
N MET A 84 -7.57 -0.99 1.22
CA MET A 84 -7.63 -2.14 0.33
C MET A 84 -6.92 -3.33 0.95
N LYS A 85 -7.22 -4.54 0.46
CA LYS A 85 -6.53 -5.76 0.90
C LYS A 85 -6.05 -6.60 -0.29
N ILE A 86 -4.79 -7.00 -0.24
CA ILE A 86 -4.14 -7.77 -1.31
C ILE A 86 -4.63 -9.23 -1.28
N ASP A 87 -4.86 -9.82 -0.09
CA ASP A 87 -5.41 -11.18 0.04
C ASP A 87 -6.74 -11.35 -0.70
N LYS A 88 -7.66 -10.40 -0.59
CA LYS A 88 -8.93 -10.40 -1.32
C LYS A 88 -8.72 -10.41 -2.84
N LEU A 89 -7.82 -9.55 -3.33
CA LEU A 89 -7.48 -9.50 -4.75
C LEU A 89 -6.92 -10.83 -5.25
N VAL A 90 -6.06 -11.46 -4.45
CA VAL A 90 -5.45 -12.76 -4.75
C VAL A 90 -6.50 -13.88 -4.79
N GLU A 91 -7.43 -13.89 -3.83
CA GLU A 91 -8.54 -14.84 -3.76
C GLU A 91 -9.48 -14.72 -4.96
N GLU A 92 -9.90 -13.49 -5.30
CA GLU A 92 -10.82 -13.21 -6.41
C GLU A 92 -10.24 -13.61 -7.78
N LYS A 93 -8.91 -13.59 -7.91
CA LYS A 93 -8.19 -13.91 -9.15
C LYS A 93 -7.63 -15.34 -9.19
N ASP A 94 -7.86 -16.13 -8.14
CA ASP A 94 -7.32 -17.49 -7.94
C ASP A 94 -5.78 -17.58 -8.09
N LEU A 95 -5.06 -16.55 -7.63
CA LEU A 95 -3.60 -16.42 -7.77
C LEU A 95 -2.85 -16.98 -6.56
N LYS A 96 -2.83 -18.31 -6.41
CA LYS A 96 -2.21 -18.99 -5.25
C LYS A 96 -0.71 -19.31 -5.44
N ASP A 97 -0.07 -19.70 -4.34
CA ASP A 97 1.33 -20.17 -4.25
C ASP A 97 2.36 -19.11 -4.66
N LEU A 98 2.30 -17.95 -4.01
CA LEU A 98 3.19 -16.82 -4.26
C LEU A 98 4.49 -16.96 -3.44
N ASP A 99 5.63 -16.65 -4.05
CA ASP A 99 6.93 -16.67 -3.38
C ASP A 99 7.07 -15.48 -2.40
N PRO A 100 7.27 -15.71 -1.08
CA PRO A 100 7.47 -14.64 -0.11
C PRO A 100 8.84 -13.97 -0.18
N SER A 101 9.82 -14.63 -0.79
CA SER A 101 11.23 -14.22 -0.82
C SER A 101 11.55 -13.37 -2.05
N ARG A 102 10.92 -13.67 -3.20
CA ARG A 102 11.18 -13.02 -4.49
C ARG A 102 9.88 -12.79 -5.25
N LEU A 103 9.86 -11.73 -6.05
CA LEU A 103 8.72 -11.45 -6.92
C LEU A 103 8.82 -12.37 -8.13
N ASP A 104 8.00 -13.41 -8.13
CA ASP A 104 7.89 -14.38 -9.23
C ASP A 104 6.88 -13.91 -10.29
N ASN A 105 6.73 -14.66 -11.38
CA ASN A 105 5.82 -14.30 -12.47
C ASN A 105 4.36 -14.11 -12.01
N LYS A 106 3.91 -14.89 -11.01
CA LYS A 106 2.56 -14.74 -10.45
C LYS A 106 2.47 -13.49 -9.59
N GLY A 107 3.47 -13.22 -8.76
CA GLY A 107 3.59 -12.01 -7.97
C GLY A 107 3.58 -10.75 -8.84
N GLU A 108 4.28 -10.76 -9.97
CA GLU A 108 4.24 -9.68 -10.97
C GLU A 108 2.84 -9.45 -11.55
N ILE A 109 2.06 -10.51 -11.75
CA ILE A 109 0.65 -10.39 -12.17
C ILE A 109 -0.16 -9.71 -11.07
N VAL A 110 -0.02 -10.14 -9.81
CA VAL A 110 -0.74 -9.51 -8.68
C VAL A 110 -0.32 -8.05 -8.51
N VAL A 111 0.95 -7.71 -8.69
CA VAL A 111 1.44 -6.32 -8.67
C VAL A 111 0.70 -5.48 -9.71
N LYS A 112 0.59 -5.97 -10.96
CA LYS A 112 -0.14 -5.25 -12.02
C LYS A 112 -1.61 -5.06 -11.71
N GLU A 113 -2.28 -6.11 -11.22
CA GLU A 113 -3.69 -6.04 -10.83
C GLU A 113 -3.90 -5.06 -9.66
N LEU A 114 -3.03 -5.10 -8.65
CA LEU A 114 -3.09 -4.18 -7.51
C LEU A 114 -2.87 -2.73 -7.94
N LYS A 115 -1.90 -2.47 -8.83
CA LYS A 115 -1.68 -1.13 -9.40
C LYS A 115 -2.92 -0.62 -10.13
N ASN A 116 -3.58 -1.46 -10.91
CA ASN A 116 -4.81 -1.10 -11.62
C ASN A 116 -5.94 -0.76 -10.64
N LEU A 117 -6.12 -1.57 -9.59
CA LEU A 117 -7.09 -1.30 -8.54
C LEU A 117 -6.84 0.06 -7.87
N ILE A 118 -5.60 0.33 -7.45
CA ILE A 118 -5.23 1.61 -6.84
C ILE A 118 -5.51 2.78 -7.79
N LYS A 119 -5.14 2.65 -9.07
CA LYS A 119 -5.40 3.69 -10.09
C LYS A 119 -6.89 3.96 -10.29
N LEU A 120 -7.75 2.95 -10.18
CA LEU A 120 -9.20 3.13 -10.25
C LEU A 120 -9.70 3.91 -9.04
N GLU A 121 -9.28 3.53 -7.84
CA GLU A 121 -9.65 4.21 -6.59
C GLU A 121 -9.19 5.68 -6.56
N LEU A 122 -8.03 5.98 -7.17
CA LEU A 122 -7.47 7.33 -7.30
C LEU A 122 -8.22 8.22 -8.30
N LYS A 123 -8.93 7.66 -9.29
CA LYS A 123 -9.74 8.46 -10.24
C LYS A 123 -11.03 8.99 -9.63
N GLU A 124 -11.43 8.44 -8.48
CA GLU A 124 -12.59 8.89 -7.73
C GLU A 124 -12.25 10.03 -6.74
N TYR A 125 -10.97 10.43 -6.69
CA TYR A 125 -10.46 11.63 -6.01
C TYR A 125 -10.30 12.77 -7.02
#